data_AF-T0AWJ9-F1
#
_entry.id   AF-T0AWJ9-F1
#
_cell.length_a   1.000
_cell.length_b   1.000
_cell.length_c   1.000
_cell.angle_alpha   90.00
_cell.angle_beta   90.00
_cell.angle_gamma   90.00
#
_symmetry.space_group_name_H-M   'P 1'
#
loop_
_entity.id
_entity.type
_entity.pdbx_description
1 polymer ?
#
loop_
_entity_poly.entity_id
_entity_poly.type
_entity_poly.pdbx_seq_one_letter_code
_entity_poly.pdbx_strand_id
1 'polypeptide(L)' 'MSADTGWCEGCQRTIAEITRWSTTTDGDRQAILAAVSERREFLGESGQAFEVRA' A
#
# COMPACT_ATOMS: atom_id res chain seq x y z
N MET A 1 -8.27 2.41 -7.30
CA MET A 1 -8.08 3.06 -5.99
C MET A 1 -9.40 2.89 -5.28
N SER A 2 -9.41 2.20 -4.15
CA SER A 2 -10.63 1.89 -3.42
C SER A 2 -11.27 3.17 -2.90
N ALA A 3 -12.57 3.35 -3.16
CA ALA A 3 -13.35 4.47 -2.63
C ALA A 3 -13.51 4.39 -1.09
N ASP A 4 -13.41 3.19 -0.52
CA ASP A 4 -13.60 2.91 0.89
C ASP A 4 -12.37 3.28 1.75
N THR A 5 -11.19 2.84 1.33
CA THR A 5 -9.93 3.05 2.10
C THR A 5 -9.06 4.17 1.55
N GLY A 6 -9.30 4.64 0.33
CA GLY A 6 -8.42 5.59 -0.34
C GLY A 6 -7.05 5.01 -0.70
N TRP A 7 -6.92 3.68 -0.80
CA TRP A 7 -5.67 3.01 -1.16
C TRP A 7 -5.73 2.37 -2.55
N CYS A 8 -4.58 2.13 -3.15
CA CYS A 8 -4.46 1.33 -4.37
C CYS A 8 -4.75 -0.14 -4.06
N GLU A 9 -5.62 -0.78 -4.84
CA GLU A 9 -6.05 -2.17 -4.60
C GLU A 9 -4.93 -3.20 -4.77
N GLY A 10 -3.90 -2.88 -5.55
CA GLY A 10 -2.75 -3.78 -5.73
C GLY A 10 -1.60 -3.54 -4.76
N CYS A 11 -1.25 -2.27 -4.50
CA CYS A 11 -0.05 -1.93 -3.71
C CYS A 11 -0.33 -1.22 -2.38
N GLN A 12 -1.61 -0.97 -2.06
CA GLN A 12 -2.08 -0.42 -0.78
C GLN A 12 -1.42 0.92 -0.38
N ARG A 13 -0.88 1.64 -1.37
CA ARG A 13 -0.41 3.03 -1.26
C ARG A 13 -1.51 4.00 -1.67
N THR A 14 -1.47 5.20 -1.13
CA THR A 14 -2.25 6.36 -1.59
C THR A 14 -1.71 6.88 -2.93
N ILE A 15 -2.53 7.64 -3.65
CA ILE A 15 -2.10 8.29 -4.90
C ILE A 15 -0.95 9.26 -4.65
N ALA A 16 -0.95 10.00 -3.54
CA ALA A 16 0.15 10.90 -3.20
C ALA A 16 1.48 10.17 -3.04
N GLU A 17 1.49 9.01 -2.37
CA GLU A 17 2.68 8.16 -2.23
C GLU A 17 3.14 7.58 -3.58
N ILE A 18 2.20 7.20 -4.46
CA ILE A 18 2.52 6.69 -5.80
C ILE A 18 3.14 7.79 -6.67
N THR A 19 2.53 8.99 -6.69
CA THR A 19 2.98 10.11 -7.52
C THR A 19 4.36 10.62 -7.09
N ARG A 20 4.66 10.68 -5.79
CA ARG A 20 5.96 11.18 -5.31
C ARG A 20 7.07 10.12 -5.23
N TRP A 21 6.77 8.86 -5.54
CA TRP A 21 7.63 7.72 -5.26
C TRP A 21 9.06 7.79 -5.84
N SER A 22 9.22 8.45 -7.00
CA SER A 22 10.54 8.58 -7.64
C SER A 22 11.39 9.70 -7.05
N THR A 23 10.79 10.63 -6.30
CA THR A 23 11.47 11.80 -5.70
C THR A 23 11.60 11.71 -4.19
N THR A 24 10.97 10.70 -3.58
CA THR A 24 11.03 10.41 -2.16
C THR A 24 12.40 9.86 -1.76
N THR A 25 12.88 10.25 -0.57
CA THR A 25 14.14 9.77 0.00
C THR A 25 14.02 8.31 0.45
N ASP A 26 15.14 7.61 0.61
CA ASP A 26 15.11 6.22 1.10
C ASP A 26 14.37 6.10 2.45
N GLY A 27 14.61 7.03 3.39
CA GLY A 27 13.90 7.03 4.68
C GLY A 27 12.38 7.17 4.55
N ASP A 28 11.89 8.08 3.70
CA ASP A 28 10.45 8.19 3.43
C ASP A 28 9.92 6.96 2.70
N ARG A 29 10.75 6.34 1.85
CA ARG A 29 10.43 5.09 1.16
C ARG A 29 10.22 3.94 2.12
N GLN A 30 11.11 3.79 3.10
CA GLN A 30 10.97 2.78 4.18
C GLN A 30 9.71 3.04 5.01
N ALA A 31 9.44 4.29 5.36
CA ALA A 31 8.23 4.66 6.10
C ALA A 31 6.94 4.33 5.34
N ILE A 32 6.88 4.64 4.03
CA ILE A 32 5.75 4.27 3.16
C ILE A 32 5.58 2.75 3.12
N LEU A 33 6.68 2.00 2.98
CA LEU A 33 6.61 0.53 2.91
C LEU A 33 6.15 -0.10 4.23
N ALA A 34 6.58 0.44 5.38
CA ALA A 34 6.09 0.02 6.68
C ALA A 34 4.58 0.23 6.80
N ALA A 35 4.09 1.43 6.45
CA ALA A 35 2.66 1.73 6.47
C ALA A 35 1.86 0.85 5.49
N VAL A 36 2.41 0.54 4.31
CA VAL A 36 1.79 -0.40 3.36
C VAL A 36 1.65 -1.80 3.95
N SER A 37 2.66 -2.28 4.67
CA SER A 37 2.59 -3.57 5.36
C SER A 37 1.47 -3.57 6.39
N GLU A 38 1.37 -2.54 7.25
CA GLU A 38 0.28 -2.42 8.23
C GLU A 38 -1.10 -2.38 7.56
N ARG A 39 -1.25 -1.65 6.44
CA ARG A 39 -2.51 -1.61 5.67
C ARG A 39 -2.86 -2.97 5.08
N ARG A 40 -1.87 -3.73 4.63
CA ARG A 40 -2.06 -5.09 4.13
C ARG A 40 -2.46 -6.05 5.24
N GLU A 41 -1.91 -5.90 6.44
CA GLU A 41 -2.35 -6.67 7.60
C GLU A 41 -3.78 -6.33 7.97
N PHE A 42 -4.13 -5.03 8.05
CA PHE A 42 -5.51 -4.58 8.29
C PHE A 42 -6.51 -5.15 7.26
N LEU A 43 -6.13 -5.16 5.98
CA LEU A 43 -6.94 -5.76 4.91
C LEU A 43 -6.93 -7.29 4.94
N GLY A 44 -5.83 -7.93 5.36
CA GLY A 44 -5.72 -9.38 5.50
C GLY A 44 -6.51 -9.92 6.70
N GLU A 45 -6.55 -9.16 7.79
CA GLU A 45 -7.46 -9.35 8.92
C GLU A 45 -8.93 -9.13 8.51
N SER A 46 -9.18 -8.29 7.50
CA SER A 46 -10.52 -7.96 6.99
C SER A 46 -10.94 -8.70 5.70
N GLY A 47 -10.08 -9.50 5.08
CA GLY A 47 -10.35 -10.05 3.75
C GLY A 47 -9.13 -10.62 3.01
N GLN A 48 -8.84 -11.90 3.29
CA GLN A 48 -8.23 -12.92 2.43
C GLN A 48 -7.00 -12.55 1.57
N ALA A 49 -5.93 -13.29 1.84
CA ALA A 49 -4.75 -13.56 1.02
C ALA A 49 -4.96 -13.32 -0.49
N PHE A 50 -4.31 -12.28 -1.01
CA PHE A 50 -4.12 -12.08 -2.44
C PHE A 50 -3.29 -13.25 -2.99
N GLU A 51 -3.97 -14.26 -3.52
CA GLU A 51 -3.37 -15.34 -4.30
C GLU A 51 -2.74 -14.76 -5.57
N VAL A 52 -1.42 -14.56 -5.53
CA VAL A 52 -0.59 -14.43 -6.73
C VAL A 52 -0.67 -15.77 -7.46
N ARG A 53 -1.45 -15.82 -8.53
CA ARG A 53 -1.47 -16.95 -9.45
C ARG A 53 -0.16 -16.94 -10.24
N ALA A 54 0.51 -18.10 -10.23
CA ALA A 54 1.82 -18.40 -10.81
C ALA A 54 1.90 -18.25 -12.32
#